data_AF-A0A160VER2-F1
#
_entry.id   AF-A0A160VER2-F1
#
_cell.length_a   1.000
_cell.length_b   1.000
_cell.length_c   1.000
_cell.angle_alpha   90.00
_cell.angle_beta   90.00
_cell.angle_gamma   90.00
#
_symmetry.space_group_name_H-M   'P 1'
#
loop_
_entity.id
_entity.type
_entity.pdbx_description
1 polymer ?
#
loop_
_entity_poly.entity_id
_entity_poly.type
_entity_poly.pdbx_seq_one_letter_code
_entity_poly.pdbx_strand_id
1 'polypeptide(L)'
;MGLDHDSTGSYMLALVFTFIGSAFFSYVRSSNQKVPQEAIIGITYVVCAAAMILLFSKSAEGSEHLNHFLVGSILFVTPVKIGYTALLYSAIGLFHWKYRNRFFEVSRSHLNTKRLDSSVRLWDFLFYVTFGFVVTVSVKIAGVLLVFSYLIIPIVAALFFCDSIRGRLIFGWSFGILGSLAGMFVSISLDVPTGAAIVVTFGIMLALLGIFHLRR
;
A
#
# COMPACT_ATOMS: atom_id res chain seq x y z
N MET A 1 -26.32 3.18 -13.57
CA MET A 1 -26.56 2.05 -12.64
C MET A 1 -25.58 2.20 -11.50
N GLY A 2 -25.92 3.03 -10.51
CA GLY A 2 -25.07 3.23 -9.34
C GLY A 2 -25.30 2.07 -8.39
N LEU A 3 -24.28 1.20 -8.25
CA LEU A 3 -24.22 0.34 -7.08
C LEU A 3 -23.97 1.26 -5.88
N ASP A 4 -24.79 1.16 -4.84
CA ASP A 4 -24.57 1.97 -3.64
C ASP A 4 -23.13 1.79 -3.13
N HIS A 5 -22.51 2.88 -2.67
CA HIS A 5 -21.10 2.93 -2.27
C HIS A 5 -20.73 1.89 -1.19
N ASP A 6 -21.71 1.42 -0.42
CA ASP A 6 -21.57 0.39 0.63
C ASP A 6 -22.36 -0.91 0.34
N SER A 7 -22.82 -1.14 -0.89
CA SER A 7 -23.50 -2.40 -1.23
C SER A 7 -22.54 -3.59 -1.28
N THR A 8 -23.04 -4.78 -0.95
CA THR A 8 -22.33 -6.05 -1.14
C THR A 8 -21.81 -6.22 -2.57
N GLY A 9 -22.53 -5.67 -3.56
CA GLY A 9 -22.11 -5.67 -4.97
C GLY A 9 -20.82 -4.89 -5.22
N SER A 10 -20.68 -3.70 -4.62
CA SER A 10 -19.46 -2.89 -4.71
C SER A 10 -18.25 -3.60 -4.07
N TYR A 11 -18.48 -4.34 -2.97
CA TYR A 11 -17.44 -5.18 -2.36
C TYR A 11 -17.04 -6.36 -3.25
N MET A 12 -18.01 -7.10 -3.80
CA MET A 12 -17.72 -8.22 -4.70
C MET A 12 -16.97 -7.78 -5.96
N LEU A 13 -17.36 -6.64 -6.54
CA LEU A 13 -16.66 -6.05 -7.68
C LEU A 13 -15.19 -5.74 -7.31
N ALA A 14 -14.97 -5.06 -6.17
CA ALA A 14 -13.62 -4.76 -5.69
C ALA A 14 -12.78 -6.02 -5.45
N LEU A 15 -13.39 -7.11 -4.94
CA LEU A 15 -12.73 -8.40 -4.78
C LEU A 15 -12.31 -8.98 -6.13
N VAL A 16 -13.20 -9.01 -7.12
CA VAL A 16 -12.89 -9.51 -8.47
C VAL A 16 -11.72 -8.72 -9.08
N PHE A 17 -11.76 -7.39 -9.01
CA PHE A 17 -10.64 -6.57 -9.49
C PHE A 17 -9.35 -6.81 -8.71
N THR A 18 -9.43 -7.05 -7.40
CA THR A 18 -8.27 -7.41 -6.57
C THR A 18 -7.64 -8.73 -7.04
N PHE A 19 -8.45 -9.76 -7.31
CA PHE A 19 -7.97 -11.04 -7.84
C PHE A 19 -7.37 -10.92 -9.24
N ILE A 20 -7.99 -10.13 -10.12
CA ILE A 20 -7.46 -9.88 -11.47
C ILE A 20 -6.12 -9.13 -11.37
N GLY A 21 -6.05 -8.08 -10.55
CA GLY A 21 -4.84 -7.31 -10.31
C GLY A 21 -3.71 -8.16 -9.69
N SER A 22 -4.02 -8.98 -8.69
CA SER A 22 -3.03 -9.88 -8.07
C SER A 22 -2.51 -10.93 -9.05
N ALA A 23 -3.38 -11.48 -9.90
CA ALA A 23 -2.98 -12.40 -10.97
C ALA A 23 -2.07 -11.69 -11.99
N PHE A 24 -2.43 -10.48 -12.42
CA PHE A 24 -1.62 -9.66 -13.32
C PHE A 24 -0.24 -9.38 -12.73
N PHE A 25 -0.16 -8.89 -11.49
CA PHE A 25 1.12 -8.56 -10.86
C PHE A 25 1.97 -9.79 -10.57
N SER A 26 1.38 -10.91 -10.16
CA SER A 26 2.13 -12.17 -9.99
C SER A 26 2.65 -12.72 -11.32
N TYR A 27 1.86 -12.61 -12.39
CA TYR A 27 2.30 -12.98 -13.74
C TYR A 27 3.45 -12.09 -14.24
N VAL A 28 3.33 -10.77 -14.07
CA VAL A 28 4.38 -9.82 -14.46
C VAL A 28 5.68 -10.05 -13.68
N ARG A 29 5.59 -10.34 -12.38
CA ARG A 29 6.74 -10.72 -11.53
C ARG A 29 7.44 -11.98 -12.02
N SER A 30 6.65 -12.96 -12.46
CA SER A 30 7.15 -14.26 -12.90
C SER A 30 7.94 -14.17 -14.22
N SER A 31 7.87 -13.05 -14.95
CA SER A 31 8.71 -12.78 -16.11
C SER A 31 10.03 -12.15 -15.64
N ASN A 32 11.14 -12.43 -16.33
CA ASN A 32 12.49 -12.02 -15.92
C ASN A 32 12.69 -10.49 -16.07
N GLN A 33 12.07 -9.70 -15.19
CA GLN A 33 11.95 -8.25 -15.30
C GLN A 33 13.21 -7.53 -14.79
N LYS A 34 13.65 -6.52 -15.53
CA LYS A 34 14.71 -5.57 -15.10
C LYS A 34 14.17 -4.47 -14.19
N VAL A 35 12.85 -4.25 -14.19
CA VAL A 35 12.19 -3.16 -13.47
C VAL A 35 11.70 -3.67 -12.11
N PRO A 36 11.97 -2.95 -10.99
CA PRO A 36 11.43 -3.28 -9.68
C PRO A 36 9.91 -3.35 -9.70
N GLN A 37 9.34 -4.31 -8.99
CA GLN A 37 7.90 -4.55 -9.06
C GLN A 37 7.09 -3.42 -8.42
N GLU A 38 7.64 -2.77 -7.42
CA GLU A 38 7.07 -1.60 -6.76
C GLU A 38 6.88 -0.44 -7.76
N ALA A 39 7.81 -0.29 -8.72
CA ALA A 39 7.69 0.70 -9.79
C ALA A 39 6.55 0.33 -10.76
N ILE A 40 6.38 -0.95 -11.08
CA ILE A 40 5.26 -1.41 -11.93
C ILE A 40 3.93 -1.16 -11.22
N ILE A 41 3.82 -1.53 -9.94
CA ILE A 41 2.61 -1.30 -9.12
C ILE A 41 2.29 0.21 -9.08
N GLY A 42 3.31 1.05 -8.84
CA GLY A 42 3.16 2.50 -8.83
C GLY A 42 2.72 3.09 -10.18
N ILE A 43 3.33 2.66 -11.29
CA ILE A 43 2.96 3.11 -12.64
C ILE A 43 1.53 2.68 -13.00
N THR A 44 1.20 1.40 -12.82
CA THR A 44 -0.16 0.89 -13.06
C THR A 44 -1.17 1.68 -12.25
N TYR A 45 -0.86 1.97 -10.99
CA TYR A 45 -1.71 2.79 -10.14
C TYR A 45 -1.92 4.20 -10.70
N VAL A 46 -0.84 4.93 -11.04
CA VAL A 46 -0.95 6.30 -11.57
C VAL A 46 -1.76 6.33 -12.87
N VAL A 47 -1.58 5.34 -13.75
CA VAL A 47 -2.36 5.21 -14.99
C VAL A 47 -3.84 4.96 -14.70
N CYS A 48 -4.16 4.05 -13.78
CA CYS A 48 -5.55 3.78 -13.38
C CYS A 48 -6.21 4.99 -12.69
N ALA A 49 -5.47 5.71 -11.84
CA ALA A 49 -5.96 6.93 -11.18
C ALA A 49 -6.21 8.05 -12.21
N ALA A 50 -5.32 8.24 -13.17
CA ALA A 50 -5.54 9.18 -14.27
C ALA A 50 -6.76 8.79 -15.13
N ALA A 51 -6.91 7.50 -15.45
CA ALA A 51 -8.09 7.01 -16.17
C ALA A 51 -9.39 7.24 -15.38
N MET A 52 -9.38 7.00 -14.06
CA MET A 52 -10.50 7.33 -13.17
C MET A 52 -10.83 8.83 -13.26
N ILE A 53 -9.84 9.71 -13.08
CA ILE A 53 -10.05 11.16 -13.18
C ILE A 53 -10.68 11.54 -14.53
N LEU A 54 -10.19 10.98 -15.64
CA LEU A 54 -10.75 11.24 -16.97
C LEU A 54 -12.21 10.79 -17.08
N LEU A 55 -12.56 9.63 -16.55
CA LEU A 55 -13.94 9.11 -16.54
C LEU A 55 -14.87 9.97 -15.68
N PHE A 56 -14.41 10.45 -14.52
CA PHE A 56 -15.21 11.26 -13.59
C PHE A 56 -15.21 12.77 -13.92
N SER A 57 -14.27 13.25 -14.75
CA SER A 57 -14.12 14.67 -15.09
C SER A 57 -15.37 15.30 -15.74
N LYS A 58 -16.26 14.47 -16.29
CA LYS A 58 -17.51 14.91 -16.92
C LYS A 58 -18.73 14.92 -16.00
N SER A 59 -18.56 14.58 -14.72
CA SER A 59 -19.66 14.53 -13.73
C SER A 59 -19.61 15.74 -12.80
N ALA A 60 -20.78 16.32 -12.47
CA ALA A 60 -20.89 17.52 -11.64
C ALA A 60 -20.33 17.34 -10.21
N GLU A 61 -20.37 16.11 -9.69
CA GLU A 61 -19.86 15.73 -8.35
C GLU A 61 -18.50 15.00 -8.41
N GLY A 62 -17.87 14.93 -9.59
CA GLY A 62 -16.66 14.13 -9.80
C GLY A 62 -15.48 14.57 -8.94
N SER A 63 -15.31 15.89 -8.72
CA SER A 63 -14.19 16.45 -7.96
C SER A 63 -14.23 16.08 -6.48
N GLU A 64 -15.40 16.11 -5.83
CA GLU A 64 -15.52 15.75 -4.42
C GLU A 64 -15.28 14.26 -4.18
N HIS A 65 -15.84 13.40 -5.02
CA HIS A 65 -15.59 11.95 -4.95
C HIS A 65 -14.10 11.65 -5.16
N LEU A 66 -13.46 12.28 -6.16
CA LEU A 66 -12.02 12.13 -6.41
C LEU A 66 -11.18 12.58 -5.20
N ASN A 67 -11.51 13.72 -4.59
CA ASN A 67 -10.83 14.19 -3.38
C ASN A 67 -10.98 13.21 -2.22
N HIS A 68 -12.17 12.66 -1.99
CA HIS A 68 -12.39 11.66 -0.95
C HIS A 68 -11.60 10.37 -1.20
N PHE A 69 -11.48 9.90 -2.45
CA PHE A 69 -10.64 8.75 -2.78
C PHE A 69 -9.14 9.01 -2.62
N LEU A 70 -8.66 10.20 -3.00
CA LEU A 70 -7.23 10.53 -2.96
C LEU A 70 -6.73 10.79 -1.53
N VAL A 71 -7.46 11.61 -0.77
CA VAL A 71 -7.04 12.09 0.56
C VAL A 71 -7.59 11.23 1.70
N GLY A 72 -8.77 10.61 1.49
CA GLY A 72 -9.46 9.84 2.52
C GLY A 72 -9.98 10.69 3.68
N SER A 73 -10.56 10.01 4.67
CA SER A 73 -11.18 10.63 5.84
C SER A 73 -10.75 9.91 7.12
N ILE A 74 -9.43 9.78 7.32
CA ILE A 74 -8.85 9.01 8.43
C ILE A 74 -9.29 9.49 9.83
N LEU A 75 -9.69 10.76 9.94
CA LEU A 75 -10.16 11.36 11.19
C LEU A 75 -11.58 10.90 11.58
N PHE A 76 -12.41 10.50 10.61
CA PHE A 76 -13.82 10.16 10.81
C PHE A 76 -14.08 8.65 10.89
N VAL A 77 -13.04 7.87 11.17
CA VAL A 77 -13.14 6.41 11.24
C VAL A 77 -13.77 6.00 12.57
N THR A 78 -14.84 5.21 12.49
CA THR A 78 -15.54 4.74 13.68
C THR A 78 -14.77 3.61 14.38
N PRO A 79 -14.84 3.48 15.72
CA PRO A 79 -14.18 2.40 16.46
C PRO A 79 -14.56 1.00 15.98
N VAL A 80 -15.80 0.83 15.52
CA VAL A 80 -16.28 -0.44 14.92
C VAL A 80 -15.51 -0.76 13.64
N LYS A 81 -15.31 0.22 12.75
CA LYS A 81 -14.50 0.05 11.53
C LYS A 81 -13.04 -0.30 11.89
N ILE A 82 -12.48 0.34 12.93
CA ILE A 82 -11.14 0.01 13.44
C ILE A 82 -11.07 -1.44 13.93
N GLY A 83 -12.08 -1.92 14.66
CA GLY A 83 -12.13 -3.30 15.13
C GLY A 83 -12.13 -4.32 13.98
N TYR A 84 -12.94 -4.09 12.95
CA TYR A 84 -12.98 -4.96 11.77
C TYR A 84 -11.66 -4.95 10.98
N THR A 85 -11.05 -3.79 10.76
CA THR A 85 -9.76 -3.71 10.06
C THR A 85 -8.62 -4.31 10.87
N ALA A 86 -8.61 -4.10 12.18
CA ALA A 86 -7.64 -4.72 13.08
C ALA A 86 -7.76 -6.26 13.06
N LEU A 87 -8.99 -6.80 13.09
CA LEU A 87 -9.22 -8.24 12.98
C LEU A 87 -8.72 -8.80 11.65
N LEU A 88 -9.07 -8.14 10.54
CA LEU A 88 -8.65 -8.54 9.20
C LEU A 88 -7.13 -8.52 9.05
N TYR A 89 -6.48 -7.43 9.45
CA TYR A 89 -5.02 -7.29 9.35
C TYR A 89 -4.30 -8.23 10.31
N SER A 90 -4.87 -8.52 11.48
CA SER A 90 -4.32 -9.53 12.39
C SER A 90 -4.41 -10.93 11.77
N ALA A 91 -5.53 -11.30 11.14
CA ALA A 91 -5.66 -12.58 10.46
C ALA A 91 -4.65 -12.72 9.31
N ILE A 92 -4.51 -11.68 8.47
CA ILE A 92 -3.52 -11.65 7.37
C ILE A 92 -2.08 -11.66 7.92
N GLY A 93 -1.82 -10.92 9.00
CA GLY A 93 -0.51 -10.87 9.66
C GLY A 93 -0.12 -12.23 10.25
N LEU A 94 -1.05 -12.91 10.93
CA LEU A 94 -0.85 -14.26 11.46
C LEU A 94 -0.61 -15.28 10.34
N PHE A 95 -1.33 -15.16 9.22
CA PHE A 95 -1.09 -15.98 8.03
C PHE A 95 0.34 -15.80 7.50
N HIS A 96 0.81 -14.57 7.32
CA HIS A 96 2.18 -14.28 6.90
C HIS A 96 3.22 -14.73 7.93
N TRP A 97 2.94 -14.58 9.22
CA TRP A 97 3.83 -15.02 10.29
C TRP A 97 4.00 -16.54 10.29
N LYS A 98 2.89 -17.30 10.18
CA LYS A 98 2.89 -18.77 10.19
C LYS A 98 3.65 -19.33 8.99
N TYR A 99 3.45 -18.75 7.80
CA TYR A 99 4.08 -19.22 6.55
C TYR A 99 5.33 -18.41 6.15
N ARG A 100 5.93 -17.67 7.09
CA ARG A 100 7.06 -16.75 6.80
C ARG A 100 8.20 -17.38 6.02
N ASN A 101 8.53 -18.64 6.31
CA ASN A 101 9.65 -19.33 5.66
C ASN A 101 9.38 -19.48 4.15
N ARG A 102 8.15 -19.82 3.76
CA ARG A 102 7.74 -19.94 2.35
C ARG A 102 7.76 -18.59 1.64
N PHE A 103 7.27 -17.53 2.29
CA PHE A 103 7.32 -16.17 1.73
C PHE A 103 8.76 -15.65 1.56
N PHE A 104 9.65 -15.94 2.52
CA PHE A 104 11.07 -15.59 2.40
C PHE A 104 11.78 -16.41 1.33
N GLU A 105 11.43 -17.68 1.14
CA GLU A 105 11.93 -18.51 0.05
C GLU A 105 11.58 -17.91 -1.31
N VAL A 106 10.33 -17.48 -1.52
CA VAL A 106 9.88 -16.81 -2.76
C VAL A 106 10.65 -15.52 -3.02
N SER A 107 10.92 -14.74 -1.97
CA SER A 107 11.66 -13.48 -2.11
C SER A 107 13.14 -13.71 -2.45
N ARG A 108 13.74 -14.84 -2.02
CA ARG A 108 15.15 -15.20 -2.31
C ARG A 108 15.31 -15.98 -3.61
N SER A 109 14.30 -16.73 -4.04
CA SER A 109 14.38 -17.59 -5.23
C SER A 109 14.60 -16.81 -6.53
N HIS A 110 14.31 -15.50 -6.54
CA HIS A 110 14.56 -14.61 -7.68
C HIS A 110 16.05 -14.40 -7.98
N LEU A 111 16.96 -14.66 -7.02
CA LEU A 111 18.41 -14.57 -7.24
C LEU A 111 18.99 -15.80 -7.95
N ASN A 112 18.26 -16.92 -7.99
CA ASN A 112 18.71 -18.16 -8.60
C ASN A 112 17.87 -18.46 -9.84
N THR A 113 18.50 -18.35 -11.01
CA THR A 113 17.97 -18.45 -12.39
C THR A 113 17.34 -19.80 -12.79
N LYS A 114 16.92 -20.65 -11.85
CA LYS A 114 16.21 -21.90 -12.16
C LYS A 114 14.70 -21.63 -12.25
N ARG A 115 14.04 -22.29 -13.23
CA ARG A 115 12.59 -22.26 -13.46
C ARG A 115 11.84 -22.24 -12.12
N LEU A 116 11.03 -21.20 -11.90
CA LEU A 116 10.19 -21.07 -10.71
C LEU A 116 9.31 -22.32 -10.62
N ASP A 117 9.51 -23.11 -9.56
CA ASP A 117 8.67 -24.26 -9.24
C ASP A 117 7.22 -23.79 -9.05
N SER A 118 6.24 -24.60 -9.47
CA SER A 118 4.81 -24.25 -9.43
C SER A 118 4.35 -23.84 -8.01
N SER A 119 5.01 -24.37 -6.98
CA SER A 119 4.76 -23.98 -5.59
C SER A 119 5.13 -22.51 -5.31
N VAL A 120 6.25 -22.02 -5.84
CA VAL A 120 6.73 -20.63 -5.63
C VAL A 120 5.75 -19.62 -6.24
N ARG A 121 5.19 -19.95 -7.41
CA ARG A 121 4.19 -19.11 -8.08
C ARG A 121 2.90 -18.98 -7.29
N LEU A 122 2.46 -20.06 -6.64
CA LEU A 122 1.27 -20.04 -5.77
C LEU A 122 1.50 -19.12 -4.56
N TRP A 123 2.64 -19.22 -3.90
CA TRP A 123 2.95 -18.38 -2.74
C TRP A 123 3.09 -16.91 -3.10
N ASP A 124 3.65 -16.61 -4.27
CA ASP A 124 3.70 -15.25 -4.81
C ASP A 124 2.29 -14.69 -5.10
N PHE A 125 1.43 -15.48 -5.73
CA PHE A 125 0.04 -15.11 -5.94
C PHE A 125 -0.70 -14.87 -4.61
N LEU A 126 -0.54 -15.74 -3.62
CA LEU A 126 -1.15 -15.57 -2.28
C LEU A 126 -0.65 -14.31 -1.56
N PHE A 127 0.64 -13.98 -1.70
CA PHE A 127 1.19 -12.72 -1.22
C PHE A 127 0.47 -11.53 -1.86
N TYR A 128 0.33 -11.51 -3.19
CA TYR A 128 -0.34 -10.41 -3.88
C TYR A 128 -1.84 -10.32 -3.61
N VAL A 129 -2.52 -11.45 -3.42
CA VAL A 129 -3.92 -11.45 -3.02
C VAL A 129 -4.07 -10.81 -1.65
N THR A 130 -3.34 -11.31 -0.64
CA THR A 130 -3.43 -10.78 0.73
C THR A 130 -2.97 -9.33 0.84
N PHE A 131 -1.92 -8.96 0.11
CA PHE A 131 -1.48 -7.56 -0.04
C PHE A 131 -2.58 -6.69 -0.68
N GLY A 132 -3.19 -7.16 -1.76
CA GLY A 132 -4.30 -6.47 -2.42
C GLY A 132 -5.49 -6.26 -1.49
N PHE A 133 -5.85 -7.25 -0.67
CA PHE A 133 -6.88 -7.10 0.37
C PHE A 133 -6.53 -5.99 1.36
N VAL A 134 -5.30 -5.96 1.88
CA VAL A 134 -4.83 -4.92 2.81
C VAL A 134 -4.95 -3.55 2.15
N VAL A 135 -4.42 -3.39 0.93
CA VAL A 135 -4.45 -2.12 0.18
C VAL A 135 -5.88 -1.66 -0.09
N THR A 136 -6.74 -2.54 -0.61
CA THR A 136 -8.15 -2.21 -0.93
C THR A 136 -8.90 -1.72 0.30
N VAL A 137 -8.73 -2.38 1.45
CA VAL A 137 -9.39 -1.96 2.69
C VAL A 137 -8.76 -0.68 3.26
N SER A 138 -7.44 -0.54 3.22
CA SER A 138 -6.74 0.66 3.68
C SER A 138 -7.16 1.89 2.88
N VAL A 139 -7.22 1.77 1.55
CA VAL A 139 -7.54 2.87 0.63
C VAL A 139 -8.92 3.44 0.89
N LYS A 140 -9.92 2.59 1.16
CA LYS A 140 -11.29 3.03 1.47
C LYS A 140 -11.35 3.94 2.70
N ILE A 141 -10.37 3.82 3.61
CA ILE A 141 -10.34 4.54 4.87
C ILE A 141 -9.40 5.76 4.78
N ALA A 142 -8.13 5.47 4.47
CA ALA A 142 -7.03 6.41 4.55
C ALA A 142 -6.84 7.22 3.26
N GLY A 143 -7.52 6.85 2.18
CA GLY A 143 -7.27 7.42 0.86
C GLY A 143 -6.00 6.86 0.23
N VAL A 144 -5.91 6.97 -1.09
CA VAL A 144 -4.86 6.26 -1.82
C VAL A 144 -3.48 6.87 -1.60
N LEU A 145 -3.36 8.20 -1.54
CA LEU A 145 -2.08 8.89 -1.40
C LEU A 145 -1.36 8.46 -0.12
N LEU A 146 -2.12 8.37 0.97
CA LEU A 146 -1.61 8.00 2.28
C LEU A 146 -1.16 6.53 2.31
N VAL A 147 -1.96 5.62 1.74
CA VAL A 147 -1.61 4.19 1.68
C VAL A 147 -0.32 3.94 0.90
N PHE A 148 -0.17 4.54 -0.28
CA PHE A 148 1.08 4.41 -1.06
C PHE A 148 2.28 4.98 -0.31
N SER A 149 2.10 6.09 0.40
CA SER A 149 3.16 6.69 1.20
C SER A 149 3.62 5.75 2.31
N TYR A 150 2.69 5.09 3.02
CA TYR A 150 3.02 4.05 4.01
C TYR A 150 3.74 2.83 3.42
N LEU A 151 3.45 2.48 2.16
CA LEU A 151 4.05 1.32 1.51
C LEU A 151 5.47 1.59 1.00
N ILE A 152 5.73 2.80 0.48
CA ILE A 152 6.97 3.12 -0.23
C ILE A 152 7.97 3.84 0.67
N ILE A 153 7.54 4.88 1.39
CA ILE A 153 8.50 5.78 2.06
C ILE A 153 9.23 5.09 3.22
N PRO A 154 8.56 4.39 4.15
CA PRO A 154 9.24 3.73 5.27
C PRO A 154 10.21 2.64 4.81
N ILE A 155 9.89 1.89 3.74
CA ILE A 155 10.79 0.85 3.23
C ILE A 155 12.01 1.48 2.55
N VAL A 156 11.84 2.53 1.75
CA VAL A 156 12.97 3.25 1.13
C VAL A 156 13.88 3.85 2.19
N ALA A 157 13.31 4.44 3.24
CA ALA A 157 14.09 4.94 4.38
C ALA A 157 14.86 3.82 5.08
N ALA A 158 14.24 2.65 5.27
CA ALA A 158 14.89 1.51 5.90
C ALA A 158 16.06 0.94 5.07
N LEU A 159 16.01 1.06 3.74
CA LEU A 159 17.08 0.58 2.85
C LEU A 159 18.41 1.32 3.06
N PHE A 160 18.40 2.55 3.57
CA PHE A 160 19.64 3.29 3.87
C PHE A 160 20.40 2.79 5.10
N PHE A 161 19.75 2.04 6.00
CA PHE A 161 20.32 1.70 7.32
C PHE A 161 20.25 0.21 7.67
N CYS A 162 19.39 -0.56 6.99
CA CYS A 162 19.12 -1.95 7.37
C CYS A 162 19.36 -2.92 6.21
N ASP A 163 20.32 -3.83 6.40
CA ASP A 163 20.57 -4.93 5.44
C ASP A 163 19.66 -6.14 5.68
N SER A 164 19.23 -6.37 6.93
CA SER A 164 18.39 -7.49 7.28
C SER A 164 16.89 -7.18 7.09
N ILE A 165 16.14 -8.17 6.62
CA ILE A 165 14.69 -8.04 6.44
C ILE A 165 13.95 -7.71 7.74
N ARG A 166 14.40 -8.28 8.87
CA ARG A 166 13.84 -7.98 10.20
C ARG A 166 14.10 -6.54 10.60
N GLY A 167 15.33 -6.05 10.37
CA GLY A 167 15.68 -4.66 10.61
C GLY A 167 14.82 -3.71 9.77
N ARG A 168 14.61 -4.03 8.49
CA ARG A 168 13.75 -3.23 7.60
C ARG A 168 12.30 -3.16 8.08
N LEU A 169 11.74 -4.27 8.56
CA LEU A 169 10.38 -4.30 9.10
C LEU A 169 10.25 -3.46 10.37
N ILE A 170 11.15 -3.65 11.34
CA ILE A 170 11.13 -2.89 12.60
C ILE A 170 11.33 -1.40 12.33
N PHE A 171 12.31 -1.04 11.50
CA PHE A 171 12.55 0.34 11.11
C PHE A 171 11.33 0.95 10.41
N GLY A 172 10.76 0.24 9.44
CA GLY A 172 9.59 0.70 8.70
C GLY A 172 8.38 0.95 9.60
N TRP A 173 8.12 0.07 10.58
CA TRP A 173 7.04 0.27 11.55
C TRP A 173 7.29 1.48 12.45
N SER A 174 8.49 1.60 13.02
CA SER A 174 8.86 2.74 13.86
C SER A 174 8.79 4.06 13.08
N PHE A 175 9.35 4.08 11.86
CA PHE A 175 9.31 5.25 10.98
C PHE A 175 7.88 5.63 10.60
N GLY A 176 7.05 4.65 10.27
CA GLY A 176 5.63 4.83 9.96
C GLY A 176 4.85 5.43 11.13
N ILE A 177 5.01 4.87 12.34
CA ILE A 177 4.37 5.37 13.55
C ILE A 177 4.80 6.81 13.84
N LEU A 178 6.12 7.06 13.89
CA LEU A 178 6.64 8.39 14.21
C LEU A 178 6.21 9.45 13.19
N GLY A 179 6.31 9.15 11.90
CA GLY A 179 5.89 10.10 10.87
C GLY A 179 4.38 10.31 10.82
N SER A 180 3.58 9.29 11.15
CA SER A 180 2.12 9.44 11.27
C SER A 180 1.72 10.35 12.43
N LEU A 181 2.35 10.19 13.60
CA LEU A 181 2.10 11.04 14.78
C LEU A 181 2.55 12.48 14.51
N ALA A 182 3.74 12.66 13.93
CA ALA A 182 4.24 13.98 13.56
C ALA A 182 3.33 14.65 12.52
N GLY A 183 2.91 13.93 11.48
CA GLY A 183 2.02 14.47 10.45
C GLY A 183 0.62 14.79 10.96
N MET A 184 0.10 13.99 11.90
CA MET A 184 -1.15 14.30 12.60
C MET A 184 -1.02 15.55 13.47
N PHE A 185 0.10 15.71 14.18
CA PHE A 185 0.36 16.92 14.96
C PHE A 185 0.43 18.18 14.07
N VAL A 186 1.10 18.07 12.91
CA VAL A 186 1.15 19.15 11.91
C VAL A 186 -0.24 19.46 11.35
N SER A 187 -1.05 18.43 11.06
CA SER A 187 -2.43 18.58 10.60
C SER A 187 -3.29 19.37 11.58
N ILE A 188 -3.21 19.04 12.87
CA ILE A 188 -3.95 19.74 13.94
C ILE A 188 -3.47 21.18 14.09
N SER A 189 -2.16 21.41 13.97
CA SER A 189 -1.56 22.74 14.17
C SER A 189 -1.84 23.71 13.03
N LEU A 190 -1.90 23.21 11.79
CA LEU A 190 -2.07 24.03 10.58
C LEU A 190 -3.49 23.96 10.01
N ASP A 191 -4.39 23.19 10.61
CA ASP A 191 -5.76 22.96 10.15
C ASP A 191 -5.84 22.50 8.68
N VAL A 192 -4.96 21.55 8.33
CA VAL A 192 -4.85 20.98 6.97
C VAL A 192 -5.29 19.51 6.94
N PRO A 193 -5.69 18.97 5.77
CA PRO A 193 -6.13 17.57 5.65
C PRO A 193 -5.08 16.58 6.16
N THR A 194 -5.46 15.75 7.13
CA THR A 194 -4.55 14.86 7.86
C THR A 194 -3.83 13.87 6.95
N GLY A 195 -4.51 13.32 5.95
CA GLY A 195 -3.89 12.42 4.97
C GLY A 195 -2.73 13.09 4.23
N ALA A 196 -2.96 14.27 3.68
CA ALA A 196 -1.94 15.03 2.96
C ALA A 196 -0.78 15.46 3.88
N ALA A 197 -1.08 15.89 5.11
CA ALA A 197 -0.08 16.29 6.09
C ALA A 197 0.89 15.14 6.44
N ILE A 198 0.38 13.92 6.65
CA ILE A 198 1.20 12.74 6.92
C ILE A 198 2.09 12.41 5.71
N VAL A 199 1.55 12.47 4.49
CA VAL A 199 2.32 12.23 3.25
C VAL A 199 3.50 13.22 3.14
N VAL A 200 3.23 14.51 3.32
CA VAL A 200 4.27 15.56 3.29
C VAL A 200 5.31 15.33 4.39
N THR A 201 4.87 14.97 5.60
CA THR A 201 5.77 14.69 6.73
C THR A 201 6.69 13.50 6.43
N PHE A 202 6.17 12.41 5.87
CA PHE A 202 6.99 11.29 5.42
C PHE A 202 8.01 11.71 4.35
N GLY A 203 7.58 12.53 3.38
CA GLY A 203 8.48 13.05 2.34
C GLY A 203 9.63 13.87 2.93
N ILE A 204 9.34 14.77 3.87
CA ILE A 204 10.35 15.58 4.57
C ILE A 204 11.29 14.68 5.38
N MET A 205 10.75 13.75 6.16
CA MET A 205 11.57 12.83 6.96
C MET A 205 12.51 12.00 6.07
N LEU A 206 12.02 11.48 4.94
CA LEU A 206 12.85 10.74 3.99
C LEU A 206 13.93 11.63 3.37
N ALA A 207 13.57 12.85 2.95
CA ALA A 207 14.53 13.79 2.37
C ALA A 207 15.66 14.14 3.36
N LEU A 208 15.32 14.40 4.62
CA LEU A 208 16.30 14.65 5.68
C LEU A 208 17.22 13.44 5.92
N LEU A 209 16.66 12.23 5.97
CA LEU A 209 17.46 11.01 6.09
C LEU A 209 18.37 10.79 4.88
N GLY A 210 17.88 11.05 3.67
CA GLY A 210 18.67 10.94 2.44
C GLY A 210 19.85 11.91 2.44
N ILE A 211 19.63 13.18 2.80
CA ILE A 211 20.70 14.19 2.91
C ILE A 211 21.73 13.78 3.97
N PHE A 212 21.29 13.26 5.12
CA PHE A 212 22.20 12.80 6.18
C PHE A 212 23.04 11.61 5.72
N HIS A 213 22.45 10.67 4.97
CA HIS A 213 23.16 9.50 4.44
C HIS A 213 24.18 9.88 3.36
N LEU A 214 23.85 10.81 2.46
CA LEU A 214 24.76 11.30 1.41
C LEU A 214 25.98 12.05 1.96
N ARG A 215 25.90 12.59 3.18
CA ARG A 215 27.01 13.29 3.84
C ARG A 215 27.98 12.36 4.57
N ARG A 216 27.67 11.06 4.66
CA ARG A 216 28.47 10.06 5.37
C ARG A 216 29.22 9.17 4.38
#